data_AF-A0A380KT56-F1
#
_entry.id   AF-A0A380KT56-F1
#
_cell.length_a   1.000
_cell.length_b   1.000
_cell.length_c   1.000
_cell.angle_alpha   90.00
_cell.angle_beta   90.00
_cell.angle_gamma   90.00
#
_symmetry.space_group_name_H-M   'P 1'
#
loop_
_entity.id
_entity.type
_entity.pdbx_description
1 polymer ?
#
loop_
_entity_poly.entity_id
_entity_poly.type
_entity_poly.pdbx_seq_one_letter_code
_entity_poly.pdbx_strand_id
1 'polypeptide(L)'
;MSATKMNAQEIIQFIANAKKQTAVKVTFEGKLAADVPSSVLQLGNVLFGDWAEIEPLLAGLTENKDYVVEQDARNSAVPLLDKRAINARIEPGAIIRDQVEIGDNAVIMMGAVINIGAEIGAGTMIDMGAILGGRAIVGEIVMSALVRCWQV
;
A
#
# COMPACT_ATOMS: atom_id res chain seq x y z
N MET A 1 -15.16 7.60 8.99
CA MET A 1 -16.24 6.62 8.72
C MET A 1 -15.65 5.25 8.98
N SER A 2 -16.26 4.44 9.85
CA SER A 2 -15.82 3.05 10.07
C SER A 2 -15.92 2.33 8.73
N ALA A 3 -14.80 1.90 8.15
CA ALA A 3 -14.84 1.03 6.99
C ALA A 3 -15.54 -0.26 7.44
N THR A 4 -16.68 -0.57 6.83
CA THR A 4 -17.37 -1.83 7.08
C THR A 4 -16.47 -2.97 6.62
N LYS A 5 -16.18 -3.90 7.54
CA LYS A 5 -15.36 -5.09 7.31
C LYS A 5 -15.79 -5.83 6.04
N MET A 6 -14.85 -6.03 5.11
CA MET A 6 -15.10 -6.86 3.94
C MET A 6 -15.01 -8.35 4.31
N ASN A 7 -16.00 -9.13 3.90
CA ASN A 7 -15.95 -10.58 3.99
C ASN A 7 -15.05 -11.18 2.88
N ALA A 8 -14.87 -12.50 2.92
CA ALA A 8 -14.00 -13.20 1.98
C ALA A 8 -14.39 -12.99 0.51
N GLN A 9 -15.69 -13.06 0.20
CA GLN A 9 -16.21 -12.88 -1.14
C GLN A 9 -16.01 -11.45 -1.63
N GLU A 10 -16.21 -10.47 -0.76
CA GLU A 10 -15.98 -9.05 -1.05
C GLU A 10 -14.50 -8.76 -1.32
N ILE A 11 -13.59 -9.35 -0.55
CA ILE A 11 -12.14 -9.24 -0.78
C ILE A 11 -11.76 -9.85 -2.13
N ILE A 12 -12.27 -11.04 -2.46
CA ILE A 12 -12.00 -11.67 -3.76
C ILE A 12 -12.51 -10.80 -4.90
N GLN A 13 -13.73 -10.27 -4.77
CA GLN A 13 -14.34 -9.41 -5.77
C GLN A 13 -13.58 -8.09 -5.93
N PHE A 14 -13.13 -7.51 -4.82
CA PHE A 14 -12.29 -6.33 -4.80
C PHE A 14 -10.98 -6.57 -5.57
N ILE A 15 -10.26 -7.64 -5.25
CA ILE A 15 -9.00 -7.99 -5.93
C ILE A 15 -9.23 -8.23 -7.42
N ALA A 16 -10.30 -8.94 -7.78
CA ALA A 16 -10.62 -9.27 -9.17
C ALA A 16 -10.95 -8.02 -10.01
N ASN A 17 -11.61 -7.03 -9.42
CA ASN A 17 -12.05 -5.81 -10.10
C ASN A 17 -11.04 -4.66 -10.02
N ALA A 18 -10.05 -4.75 -9.12
CA ALA A 18 -9.10 -3.67 -8.91
C ALA A 18 -8.22 -3.43 -10.16
N LYS A 19 -8.21 -2.18 -10.64
CA LYS A 19 -7.36 -1.76 -11.77
C LYS A 19 -5.90 -1.90 -11.36
N LYS A 20 -5.12 -2.66 -12.14
CA LYS A 20 -3.66 -2.71 -11.99
C LYS A 20 -3.06 -1.38 -12.42
N GLN A 21 -2.20 -0.81 -11.58
CA GLN A 21 -1.54 0.45 -11.83
C GLN A 21 -0.04 0.33 -11.57
N THR A 22 0.71 1.24 -12.17
CA THR A 22 2.12 1.49 -11.86
C THR A 22 2.20 2.92 -11.34
N ALA A 23 1.82 3.10 -10.08
CA ALA A 23 1.84 4.40 -9.45
C ALA A 23 3.28 4.91 -9.36
N VAL A 24 3.50 6.12 -9.87
CA VAL A 24 4.79 6.81 -9.83
C VAL A 24 4.62 8.19 -9.21
N LYS A 25 5.73 8.68 -8.66
CA LYS A 25 5.93 10.09 -8.35
C LYS A 25 7.02 10.61 -9.28
N VAL A 26 6.73 11.65 -10.04
CA VAL A 26 7.69 12.26 -10.96
C VAL A 26 7.96 13.68 -10.52
N THR A 27 9.22 14.01 -10.28
CA THR A 27 9.67 15.40 -10.10
C THR A 27 10.32 15.85 -11.39
N PHE A 28 9.86 16.95 -11.98
CA PHE A 28 10.32 17.41 -13.29
C PHE A 28 10.67 18.90 -13.30
N GLU A 29 11.40 19.31 -14.32
CA GLU A 29 11.66 20.69 -14.71
C GLU A 29 11.36 20.85 -16.21
N GLY A 30 10.94 22.05 -16.60
CA GLY A 30 10.58 22.34 -18.00
C GLY A 30 9.08 22.20 -18.28
N LYS A 31 8.76 22.11 -19.57
CA LYS A 31 7.38 22.11 -20.07
C LYS A 31 6.93 20.69 -20.41
N LEU A 32 5.80 20.27 -19.85
CA LEU A 32 5.16 19.00 -20.22
C LEU A 32 4.66 19.03 -21.67
N ALA A 33 4.65 17.86 -22.30
CA ALA A 33 4.26 17.70 -23.70
C ALA A 33 2.77 17.97 -23.96
N ALA A 34 1.94 17.82 -22.93
CA ALA A 34 0.49 18.03 -22.99
C ALA A 34 -0.07 18.49 -21.63
N ASP A 35 -1.35 18.82 -21.60
CA ASP A 35 -2.08 19.14 -20.37
C ASP A 35 -2.21 17.91 -19.47
N VAL A 36 -2.10 18.13 -18.16
CA VAL A 36 -2.20 17.05 -17.17
C VAL A 36 -3.65 16.57 -17.04
N PRO A 37 -3.95 15.28 -17.25
CA PRO A 37 -5.30 14.75 -17.12
C PRO A 37 -5.77 14.78 -15.66
N SER A 38 -7.09 14.80 -15.42
CA SER A 38 -7.67 14.90 -14.07
C SER A 38 -7.35 13.70 -13.15
N SER A 39 -6.93 12.59 -13.73
CA SER A 39 -6.49 11.36 -13.04
C SER A 39 -5.04 11.45 -12.53
N VAL A 40 -4.25 12.42 -13.01
CA VAL A 40 -2.90 12.69 -12.52
C VAL A 40 -2.94 13.91 -11.61
N LEU A 41 -2.46 13.75 -10.38
CA LEU A 41 -2.36 14.86 -9.44
C LEU A 41 -1.05 15.60 -9.69
N GLN A 42 -1.14 16.89 -10.02
CA GLN A 42 0.02 17.78 -10.10
C GLN A 42 0.07 18.71 -8.90
N LEU A 43 1.21 18.74 -8.20
CA LEU A 43 1.52 19.68 -7.13
C LEU A 43 2.84 20.39 -7.46
N GLY A 44 2.74 21.60 -8.00
CA GLY A 44 3.92 22.32 -8.50
C GLY A 44 4.60 21.55 -9.64
N ASN A 45 5.85 21.16 -9.42
CA ASN A 45 6.66 20.40 -10.37
C ASN A 45 6.70 18.89 -10.06
N VAL A 46 5.75 18.40 -9.27
CA VAL A 46 5.61 16.98 -8.91
C VAL A 46 4.30 16.42 -9.45
N LEU A 47 4.36 15.27 -10.13
CA LEU A 47 3.23 14.51 -10.64
C LEU A 47 3.06 13.22 -9.83
N PHE A 48 1.83 12.85 -9.50
CA PHE A 48 1.44 11.58 -8.91
C PHE A 48 0.36 10.92 -9.75
N GLY A 49 0.55 9.67 -10.17
CA GLY A 49 -0.41 8.98 -11.03
C GLY A 49 0.12 7.68 -11.60
N ASP A 50 -0.64 7.09 -12.53
CA ASP A 50 -0.23 5.88 -13.24
C ASP A 50 0.82 6.21 -14.31
N TRP A 51 1.88 5.41 -14.40
CA TRP A 51 2.96 5.59 -15.37
C TRP A 51 2.44 5.70 -16.80
N ALA A 52 1.43 4.90 -17.17
CA ALA A 52 0.85 4.92 -18.51
C ALA A 52 0.25 6.28 -18.91
N GLU A 53 -0.15 7.10 -17.94
CA GLU A 53 -0.70 8.44 -18.17
C GLU A 53 0.37 9.53 -18.01
N ILE A 54 1.40 9.30 -17.20
CA ILE A 54 2.49 10.26 -16.95
C ILE A 54 3.57 10.21 -18.02
N GLU A 55 3.96 9.02 -18.50
CA GLU A 55 5.03 8.83 -19.49
C GLU A 55 4.88 9.73 -20.73
N PRO A 56 3.69 9.85 -21.36
CA PRO A 56 3.53 10.72 -22.51
C PRO A 56 3.71 12.21 -22.21
N LEU A 57 3.44 12.64 -20.96
CA LEU A 57 3.59 14.03 -20.54
C LEU A 57 5.06 14.48 -20.49
N LEU A 58 5.99 13.53 -20.34
CA LEU A 58 7.42 13.79 -20.20
C LEU A 58 8.15 13.81 -21.56
N ALA A 59 7.42 13.67 -22.67
CA ALA A 59 8.03 13.66 -24.00
C ALA A 59 8.83 14.95 -24.26
N GLY A 60 10.10 14.78 -24.65
CA GLY A 60 11.05 15.89 -24.87
C GLY A 60 11.86 16.30 -23.63
N LEU A 61 11.57 15.74 -22.46
CA LEU A 61 12.40 15.84 -21.27
C LEU A 61 13.31 14.61 -21.16
N THR A 62 14.46 14.77 -20.51
CA THR A 62 15.48 13.72 -20.32
C THR A 62 15.48 13.24 -18.88
N GLU A 63 15.31 11.94 -18.65
CA GLU A 63 15.38 11.37 -17.31
C GLU A 63 16.77 11.56 -16.67
N ASN A 64 16.79 11.75 -15.35
CA ASN A 64 17.97 12.07 -14.54
C ASN A 64 18.67 13.39 -14.89
N LYS A 65 18.01 14.23 -15.69
CA LYS A 65 18.45 15.59 -15.99
C LYS A 65 17.31 16.58 -15.81
N ASP A 66 16.22 16.36 -16.55
CA ASP A 66 15.04 17.21 -16.56
C ASP A 66 13.93 16.63 -15.67
N TYR A 67 13.94 15.33 -15.39
CA TYR A 67 13.03 14.72 -14.41
C TYR A 67 13.62 13.50 -13.72
N VAL A 68 13.04 13.13 -12.57
CA VAL A 68 13.33 11.90 -11.82
C VAL A 68 12.01 11.19 -11.53
N VAL A 69 12.00 9.86 -11.70
CA VAL A 69 10.86 8.99 -11.39
C VAL A 69 11.16 8.19 -10.13
N GLU A 70 10.26 8.28 -9.16
CA GLU A 70 10.21 7.40 -8.00
C GLU A 70 9.08 6.38 -8.19
N GLN A 71 9.40 5.09 -8.06
CA GLN A 71 8.48 3.98 -8.27
C GLN A 71 8.72 2.88 -7.23
N ASP A 72 7.62 2.34 -6.71
CA ASP A 72 7.65 1.34 -5.62
C ASP A 72 6.90 0.04 -5.99
N ALA A 73 6.01 0.08 -7.00
CA ALA A 73 5.24 -1.10 -7.43
C ALA A 73 4.88 -1.10 -8.92
N ARG A 74 4.79 -2.29 -9.54
CA ARG A 74 4.42 -2.49 -10.95
C ARG A 74 3.17 -3.36 -11.04
N ASN A 75 2.17 -2.93 -11.83
CA ASN A 75 0.91 -3.65 -12.03
C ASN A 75 0.24 -4.07 -10.70
N SER A 76 0.38 -3.26 -9.66
CA SER A 76 -0.24 -3.50 -8.35
C SER A 76 -1.67 -3.00 -8.36
N ALA A 77 -2.59 -3.79 -7.81
CA ALA A 77 -4.02 -3.49 -7.81
C ALA A 77 -4.55 -3.14 -6.40
N VAL A 78 -3.96 -3.73 -5.35
CA VAL A 78 -4.39 -3.50 -3.96
C VAL A 78 -3.55 -2.37 -3.37
N PRO A 79 -4.12 -1.32 -2.75
CA PRO A 79 -3.33 -0.29 -2.09
C PRO A 79 -2.68 -0.79 -0.78
N LEU A 80 -1.79 0.02 -0.21
CA LEU A 80 -1.32 -0.15 1.17
C LEU A 80 -2.32 0.48 2.14
N LEU A 81 -2.38 -0.05 3.36
CA LEU A 81 -3.23 0.48 4.43
C LEU A 81 -2.78 1.89 4.85
N ASP A 82 -3.73 2.83 4.96
CA ASP A 82 -3.47 4.12 5.58
C ASP A 82 -3.39 3.98 7.10
N LYS A 83 -2.16 4.01 7.61
CA LYS A 83 -1.87 3.80 9.03
C LYS A 83 -1.90 5.05 9.91
N ARG A 84 -2.18 6.24 9.37
CA ARG A 84 -2.03 7.53 10.11
C ARG A 84 -2.93 7.66 11.33
N ALA A 85 -4.09 7.01 11.33
CA ALA A 85 -5.11 7.13 12.38
C ALA A 85 -5.34 5.82 13.15
N ILE A 86 -4.51 4.79 12.94
CA ILE A 86 -4.68 3.50 13.62
C ILE A 86 -4.12 3.63 15.03
N ASN A 87 -4.89 3.20 16.04
CA ASN A 87 -4.48 3.18 17.44
C ASN A 87 -3.58 1.96 17.75
N ALA A 88 -2.43 1.89 17.08
CA ALA A 88 -1.44 0.81 17.19
C ALA A 88 -0.03 1.36 16.93
N ARG A 89 1.00 0.60 17.31
CA ARG A 89 2.39 0.91 16.95
C ARG A 89 2.79 0.14 15.70
N ILE A 90 3.13 0.84 14.63
CA ILE A 90 3.53 0.23 13.36
C ILE A 90 4.91 0.77 12.97
N GLU A 91 5.91 -0.10 13.03
CA GLU A 91 7.31 0.24 12.83
C GLU A 91 7.67 0.39 11.33
N PRO A 92 8.75 1.12 11.00
CA PRO A 92 9.21 1.30 9.62
C PRO A 92 9.47 -0.01 8.87
N GLY A 93 9.21 0.00 7.57
CA GLY A 93 9.40 -1.17 6.70
C GLY A 93 8.30 -2.23 6.79
N ALA A 94 7.32 -2.09 7.69
CA ALA A 94 6.13 -2.94 7.67
C ALA A 94 5.29 -2.67 6.40
N ILE A 95 4.99 -3.73 5.65
CA ILE A 95 4.19 -3.70 4.43
C ILE A 95 2.82 -4.30 4.75
N ILE A 96 1.80 -3.46 4.77
CA ILE A 96 0.44 -3.84 5.17
C ILE A 96 -0.49 -3.47 4.02
N ARG A 97 -1.15 -4.46 3.42
CA ARG A 97 -2.18 -4.20 2.39
C ARG A 97 -3.42 -3.59 3.02
N ASP A 98 -4.17 -2.85 2.21
CA ASP A 98 -5.48 -2.35 2.61
C ASP A 98 -6.43 -3.49 3.01
N GLN A 99 -7.49 -3.17 3.74
CA GLN A 99 -8.44 -4.13 4.34
C GLN A 99 -7.77 -5.12 5.31
N VAL A 100 -6.78 -4.68 6.08
CA VAL A 100 -6.23 -5.40 7.24
C VAL A 100 -6.80 -4.76 8.51
N GLU A 101 -7.25 -5.60 9.44
CA GLU A 101 -7.74 -5.15 10.75
C GLU A 101 -6.61 -5.23 11.78
N ILE A 102 -6.35 -4.09 12.44
CA ILE A 102 -5.33 -3.97 13.49
C ILE A 102 -6.04 -3.49 14.76
N GLY A 103 -6.08 -4.35 15.77
CA GLY A 103 -6.69 -4.07 17.06
C GLY A 103 -5.90 -3.05 17.89
N ASP A 104 -6.58 -2.46 18.86
CA ASP A 104 -6.03 -1.42 19.73
C ASP A 104 -4.73 -1.88 20.43
N ASN A 105 -3.74 -1.00 20.46
CA ASN A 105 -2.43 -1.23 21.09
C ASN A 105 -1.65 -2.41 20.52
N ALA A 106 -2.02 -2.96 19.35
CA ALA A 106 -1.19 -3.92 18.65
C ALA A 106 0.16 -3.29 18.25
N VAL A 107 1.17 -4.15 18.07
CA VAL A 107 2.51 -3.75 17.65
C VAL A 107 2.90 -4.53 16.41
N ILE A 108 3.16 -3.83 15.31
CA ILE A 108 3.68 -4.39 14.07
C ILE A 108 5.15 -3.98 13.94
N MET A 109 6.05 -4.95 14.08
CA MET A 109 7.49 -4.71 14.06
C MET A 109 8.04 -4.60 12.64
N MET A 110 9.28 -4.15 12.53
CA MET A 110 9.94 -3.82 11.27
C MET A 110 9.91 -4.98 10.27
N GLY A 111 9.63 -4.66 9.01
CA GLY A 111 9.68 -5.63 7.91
C GLY A 111 8.57 -6.69 7.92
N ALA A 112 7.60 -6.63 8.84
CA ALA A 112 6.45 -7.51 8.80
C ALA A 112 5.64 -7.31 7.50
N VAL A 113 5.14 -8.41 6.92
CA VAL A 113 4.34 -8.39 5.69
C VAL A 113 2.96 -8.96 5.99
N ILE A 114 1.94 -8.12 5.89
CA ILE A 114 0.57 -8.46 6.27
C ILE A 114 -0.32 -8.29 5.05
N ASN A 115 -0.91 -9.39 4.59
CA ASN A 115 -1.70 -9.42 3.38
C ASN A 115 -3.18 -9.11 3.66
N ILE A 116 -3.90 -8.75 2.60
CA ILE A 116 -5.30 -8.31 2.64
C ILE A 116 -6.21 -9.29 3.41
N GLY A 117 -7.10 -8.73 4.23
CA GLY A 117 -8.06 -9.47 5.03
C GLY A 117 -7.52 -10.05 6.33
N ALA A 118 -6.22 -9.89 6.63
CA ALA A 118 -5.67 -10.36 7.90
C ALA A 118 -6.26 -9.58 9.09
N GLU A 119 -6.37 -10.26 10.23
CA GLU A 119 -6.93 -9.73 11.46
C GLU A 119 -5.93 -9.90 12.60
N ILE A 120 -5.64 -8.82 13.31
CA ILE A 120 -4.67 -8.78 14.41
C ILE A 120 -5.39 -8.26 15.64
N GLY A 121 -5.54 -9.10 16.65
CA GLY A 121 -6.22 -8.75 17.90
C GLY A 121 -5.52 -7.65 18.70
N ALA A 122 -6.25 -7.07 19.66
CA ALA A 122 -5.74 -6.02 20.53
C ALA A 122 -4.52 -6.49 21.35
N GLY A 123 -3.56 -5.59 21.56
CA GLY A 123 -2.34 -5.83 22.33
C GLY A 123 -1.37 -6.87 21.73
N THR A 124 -1.66 -7.41 20.54
CA THR A 124 -0.84 -8.44 19.88
C THR A 124 0.39 -7.84 19.23
N MET A 125 1.51 -8.57 19.28
CA MET A 125 2.75 -8.22 18.58
C MET A 125 3.01 -9.16 17.41
N ILE A 126 3.15 -8.56 16.22
CA ILE A 126 3.69 -9.20 15.02
C ILE A 126 5.17 -8.83 14.94
N ASP A 127 6.05 -9.79 15.26
CA ASP A 127 7.49 -9.56 15.33
C ASP A 127 8.15 -9.38 13.95
N MET A 128 9.42 -8.98 13.95
CA MET A 128 10.15 -8.54 12.78
C MET A 128 10.14 -9.58 11.66
N GLY A 129 9.79 -9.15 10.46
CA GLY A 129 9.78 -10.01 9.27
C GLY A 129 8.70 -11.10 9.26
N ALA A 130 7.77 -11.13 10.23
CA ALA A 130 6.68 -12.09 10.21
C ALA A 130 5.75 -11.87 9.00
N ILE A 131 5.15 -12.96 8.52
CA ILE A 131 4.29 -12.94 7.33
C ILE A 131 2.90 -13.45 7.70
N LEU A 132 1.90 -12.58 7.57
CA LEU A 132 0.49 -12.92 7.68
C LEU A 132 -0.09 -13.05 6.28
N GLY A 133 -0.45 -14.27 5.90
CA GLY A 133 -1.12 -14.57 4.63
C GLY A 133 -2.49 -13.91 4.52
N GLY A 134 -3.11 -14.03 3.34
CA GLY A 134 -4.44 -13.46 3.12
C GLY A 134 -5.43 -14.05 4.12
N ARG A 135 -6.19 -13.20 4.80
CA ARG A 135 -7.17 -13.60 5.82
C ARG A 135 -6.63 -14.36 7.04
N ALA A 136 -5.33 -14.27 7.32
CA ALA A 136 -4.78 -14.83 8.55
C ALA A 136 -5.36 -14.13 9.78
N ILE A 137 -5.76 -14.89 10.80
CA ILE A 137 -6.34 -14.36 12.04
C ILE A 137 -5.39 -14.63 13.20
N VAL A 138 -4.98 -13.57 13.89
CA VAL A 138 -4.22 -13.63 15.14
C VAL A 138 -5.09 -13.04 16.25
N GLY A 139 -5.33 -13.82 17.30
CA GLY A 139 -6.12 -13.40 18.46
C GLY A 139 -5.46 -12.26 19.26
N GLU A 140 -6.05 -11.93 20.40
CA GLU A 140 -5.58 -10.89 21.32
C GLU A 140 -4.40 -11.38 22.19
N ILE A 141 -3.53 -10.45 22.60
CA ILE A 141 -2.42 -10.69 23.54
C ILE A 141 -1.49 -11.83 23.08
N VAL A 142 -1.29 -11.93 21.77
CA VAL A 142 -0.33 -12.89 21.20
C VAL A 142 1.02 -12.19 21.04
N MET A 143 2.06 -12.73 21.67
CA MET A 143 3.44 -12.35 21.37
C MET A 143 3.98 -13.33 20.34
N SER A 144 3.97 -12.97 19.06
CA SER A 144 4.42 -13.90 18.02
C SER A 144 5.85 -13.62 17.56
N ALA A 145 6.80 -14.47 17.96
CA ALA A 145 8.18 -14.41 17.44
C ALA A 145 8.29 -14.99 16.01
N LEU A 146 7.26 -15.71 15.52
CA LEU A 146 7.25 -16.33 14.19
C LEU A 146 5.84 -16.83 13.83
N VAL A 147 4.95 -15.94 13.39
CA VAL A 147 3.73 -16.41 12.68
C VAL A 147 4.10 -16.69 11.22
N ARG A 148 4.12 -17.98 10.86
CA ARG A 148 3.92 -18.45 9.49
C ARG A 148 2.52 -19.05 9.40
N CYS A 149 1.50 -18.21 9.27
CA CYS A 149 0.16 -18.71 8.93
C CYS A 149 0.00 -18.72 7.41
N TRP A 150 0.26 -19.89 6.82
CA TRP A 150 -0.32 -20.27 5.54
C TRP A 150 -1.65 -20.98 5.86
N GLN A 151 -2.77 -20.30 5.71
CA GLN A 151 -4.05 -20.98 5.56
C GLN A 151 -4.35 -21.08 4.06
N VAL A 152 -4.58 -22.33 3.65
CA VAL A 152 -4.75 -22.84 2.28
C VAL A 152 -5.97 -22.24 1.60
#